data_AF-A0A0C9ZP17-F1
#
_entry.id   AF-A0A0C9ZP17-F1
#
_cell.length_a   1.000
_cell.length_b   1.000
_cell.length_c   1.000
_cell.angle_alpha   90.00
_cell.angle_beta   90.00
_cell.angle_gamma   90.00
#
_symmetry.space_group_name_H-M   'P 1'
#
loop_
_entity.id
_entity.type
_entity.pdbx_description
1 polymer ?
#
loop_
_entity_poly.entity_id
_entity_poly.type
_entity_poly.pdbx_seq_one_letter_code
_entity_poly.pdbx_strand_id
1 'polypeptide(L)'
;MAQQQKNLVPSQTTCKLSPDEQVHIHCYEAVDLDAFIQLTNKFKFPIATFHHAHEAYLIPELLKKAYNHTPAVAMFGSFARFKREGYRHSTYAPHILHNAVWATLLARVQRGKEGKL
;
A
#
# COMPACT_ATOMS: atom_id res chain seq x y z
N MET A 1 -25.91 7.36 -45.22
CA MET A 1 -26.14 7.36 -43.75
C MET A 1 -24.78 7.26 -43.09
N ALA A 2 -24.29 8.38 -42.58
CA ALA A 2 -22.93 8.53 -42.09
C ALA A 2 -22.74 7.77 -40.76
N GLN A 3 -21.80 6.83 -40.74
CA GLN A 3 -21.26 6.30 -39.49
C GLN A 3 -20.38 7.40 -38.88
N GLN A 4 -20.81 7.96 -37.74
CA GLN A 4 -19.97 8.85 -36.94
C GLN A 4 -18.76 8.06 -36.43
N GLN A 5 -17.61 8.32 -37.04
CA GLN A 5 -16.30 8.02 -36.46
C GLN A 5 -16.18 8.83 -35.18
N LYS A 6 -16.35 8.15 -34.05
CA LYS A 6 -15.98 8.67 -32.74
C LYS A 6 -14.47 8.73 -32.71
N ASN A 7 -13.94 9.91 -33.02
CA ASN A 7 -12.55 10.28 -32.81
C ASN A 7 -12.22 10.07 -31.33
N LEU A 8 -11.56 8.94 -31.03
CA LEU A 8 -10.92 8.70 -29.75
C LEU A 8 -9.72 9.66 -29.66
N VAL A 9 -9.99 10.86 -29.19
CA VAL A 9 -8.97 11.71 -28.59
C VAL A 9 -8.31 10.86 -27.49
N PRO A 10 -6.97 10.79 -27.36
CA PRO A 10 -6.36 10.18 -26.21
C PRO A 10 -6.64 11.07 -24.98
N SER A 11 -7.85 10.98 -24.44
CA SER A 11 -8.17 11.52 -23.13
C SER A 11 -7.36 10.69 -22.16
N GLN A 12 -6.35 11.30 -21.56
CA GLN A 12 -5.47 10.72 -20.55
C GLN A 12 -6.20 9.66 -19.73
N THR A 13 -5.89 8.40 -20.03
CA THR A 13 -6.48 7.21 -19.44
C THR A 13 -5.95 7.09 -18.02
N THR A 14 -6.44 7.95 -17.12
CA THR A 14 -6.35 7.67 -15.68
C THR A 14 -7.13 6.38 -15.48
N CYS A 15 -6.47 5.33 -14.99
CA CYS A 15 -7.15 4.12 -14.52
C CYS A 15 -8.07 4.55 -13.36
N LYS A 16 -9.32 4.93 -13.69
CA LYS A 16 -10.34 5.25 -12.70
C LYS A 16 -10.91 3.92 -12.25
N LEU A 17 -10.30 3.37 -11.20
CA LEU A 17 -10.91 2.29 -10.44
C LEU A 17 -12.26 2.76 -9.91
N SER A 18 -13.23 1.85 -9.85
CA SER A 18 -14.52 2.17 -9.25
C SER A 18 -14.34 2.51 -7.76
N PRO A 19 -15.20 3.34 -7.16
CA PRO A 19 -15.02 3.83 -5.78
C PRO A 19 -14.85 2.73 -4.72
N ASP A 20 -15.39 1.54 -4.99
CA ASP A 20 -15.42 0.40 -4.07
C ASP A 20 -14.31 -0.62 -4.34
N GLU A 21 -13.48 -0.39 -5.37
CA GLU A 21 -12.48 -1.35 -5.81
C GLU A 21 -11.18 -1.20 -5.04
N GLN A 22 -10.76 -2.31 -4.44
CA GLN A 22 -9.59 -2.40 -3.59
C GLN A 22 -8.47 -3.17 -4.29
N VAL A 23 -7.27 -2.59 -4.32
CA VAL A 23 -6.12 -3.19 -4.99
C VAL A 23 -5.34 -4.07 -4.02
N HIS A 24 -5.06 -5.30 -4.45
CA HIS A 24 -4.23 -6.28 -3.75
C HIS A 24 -2.95 -6.53 -4.55
N ILE A 25 -1.80 -6.42 -3.90
CA ILE A 25 -0.50 -6.36 -4.60
C ILE A 25 0.45 -7.39 -4.03
N HIS A 26 1.02 -8.25 -4.88
CA HIS A 26 2.12 -9.12 -4.51
C HIS A 26 3.43 -8.34 -4.61
N CYS A 27 4.05 -8.07 -3.47
CA CYS A 27 5.23 -7.24 -3.37
C CYS A 27 6.08 -7.74 -2.21
N TYR A 28 7.38 -7.86 -2.42
CA TYR A 28 8.29 -8.47 -1.46
C TYR A 28 9.23 -7.44 -0.82
N GLU A 29 9.73 -6.51 -1.63
CA GLU A 29 10.84 -5.61 -1.28
C GLU A 29 10.36 -4.19 -0.94
N ALA A 30 11.12 -3.50 -0.08
CA ALA A 30 10.80 -2.16 0.38
C ALA A 30 10.78 -1.11 -0.75
N VAL A 31 11.62 -1.31 -1.77
CA VAL A 31 11.69 -0.42 -2.94
C VAL A 31 10.41 -0.46 -3.78
N ASP A 32 9.82 -1.65 -3.92
CA ASP A 32 8.58 -1.84 -4.65
C ASP A 32 7.40 -1.27 -3.86
N LEU A 33 7.39 -1.46 -2.54
CA LEU A 33 6.40 -0.86 -1.65
C LEU A 33 6.40 0.67 -1.76
N ASP A 34 7.58 1.30 -1.78
CA ASP A 34 7.71 2.75 -2.01
C ASP A 34 7.12 3.18 -3.36
N ALA A 35 7.48 2.47 -4.44
CA ALA A 35 6.95 2.76 -5.77
C ALA A 35 5.42 2.68 -5.79
N PHE A 36 4.83 1.66 -5.17
CA PHE A 36 3.36 1.55 -5.06
C PHE A 36 2.75 2.67 -4.24
N ILE A 37 3.40 3.11 -3.16
CA ILE A 37 2.95 4.24 -2.32
C ILE A 37 3.00 5.57 -3.10
N GLN A 38 3.98 5.74 -3.98
CA GLN A 38 4.00 6.89 -4.89
C GLN A 38 2.88 6.81 -5.94
N LEU A 39 2.65 5.62 -6.51
CA LEU A 39 1.60 5.39 -7.52
C LEU A 39 0.19 5.62 -6.95
N THR A 40 -0.11 5.07 -5.78
CA THR A 40 -1.40 5.28 -5.09
C THR A 40 -1.64 6.75 -4.80
N ASN A 41 -0.61 7.51 -4.41
CA ASN A 41 -0.72 8.95 -4.19
C ASN A 41 -0.86 9.76 -5.48
N LYS A 42 -0.25 9.32 -6.58
CA LYS A 42 -0.33 9.97 -7.90
C LYS A 42 -1.69 9.75 -8.56
N PHE A 43 -2.18 8.52 -8.55
CA PHE A 43 -3.39 8.11 -9.26
C PHE A 43 -4.62 7.97 -8.36
N LYS A 44 -4.47 8.21 -7.05
CA LYS A 44 -5.55 8.30 -6.07
C LYS A 44 -6.40 7.02 -5.97
N PHE A 45 -5.76 5.85 -5.92
CA PHE A 45 -6.43 4.57 -5.69
C PHE A 45 -6.03 3.96 -4.36
N PRO A 46 -6.96 3.39 -3.57
CA PRO A 46 -6.62 2.74 -2.30
C PRO A 46 -5.97 1.36 -2.52
N ILE A 47 -4.97 1.04 -1.70
CA ILE A 47 -4.37 -0.31 -1.64
C ILE A 47 -4.88 -0.97 -0.36
N ALA A 48 -5.54 -2.12 -0.49
CA ALA A 48 -6.02 -2.86 0.67
C ALA A 48 -4.91 -3.65 1.34
N THR A 49 -4.17 -4.45 0.57
CA THR A 49 -3.17 -5.37 1.13
C THR A 49 -1.95 -5.54 0.24
N PHE A 50 -0.77 -5.54 0.86
CA PHE A 50 0.47 -6.06 0.28
C PHE A 50 0.71 -7.51 0.70
N HIS A 51 0.77 -8.40 -0.28
CA HIS A 51 1.02 -9.83 -0.12
C HIS A 51 2.50 -10.14 -0.30
N HIS A 52 3.02 -10.98 0.60
CA HIS A 52 4.43 -11.37 0.69
C HIS A 52 5.41 -10.23 1.00
N ALA A 53 4.95 -9.16 1.65
CA ALA A 53 5.75 -7.96 1.92
C ALA A 53 6.80 -8.18 3.02
N HIS A 54 7.77 -9.03 2.71
CA HIS A 54 8.79 -9.52 3.63
C HIS A 54 9.66 -8.40 4.18
N GLU A 55 9.84 -7.29 3.45
CA GLU A 55 10.62 -6.13 3.89
C GLU A 55 9.80 -4.97 4.46
N ALA A 56 8.47 -5.10 4.55
CA ALA A 56 7.59 -4.04 5.03
C ALA A 56 7.97 -3.54 6.44
N TYR A 57 8.52 -4.43 7.28
CA TYR A 57 8.96 -4.11 8.64
C TYR A 57 10.14 -3.12 8.70
N LEU A 58 10.87 -2.94 7.60
CA LEU A 58 11.97 -1.97 7.50
C LEU A 58 11.46 -0.54 7.26
N ILE A 59 10.26 -0.39 6.69
CA ILE A 59 9.70 0.88 6.24
C ILE A 59 8.27 1.14 6.77
N PRO A 60 8.00 0.96 8.08
CA PRO A 60 6.65 1.08 8.62
C PRO A 60 6.08 2.50 8.46
N GLU A 61 6.90 3.54 8.56
CA GLU A 61 6.47 4.92 8.37
C GLU A 61 6.06 5.23 6.93
N LEU A 62 6.62 4.51 5.97
CA LEU A 62 6.30 4.71 4.56
C LEU A 62 4.89 4.20 4.25
N LEU A 63 4.53 3.01 4.76
CA LEU A 63 3.20 2.41 4.58
C LEU A 63 2.08 3.36 5.02
N LYS A 64 2.32 4.17 6.05
CA LYS A 64 1.35 5.14 6.59
C LYS A 64 1.07 6.31 5.63
N LYS A 65 1.95 6.53 4.63
CA LYS A 65 1.81 7.57 3.60
C LYS A 65 1.00 7.09 2.40
N ALA A 66 0.52 5.85 2.38
CA ALA A 66 -0.39 5.38 1.35
C ALA A 66 -1.67 6.22 1.30
N TYR A 67 -2.27 6.30 0.12
CA TYR A 67 -3.50 7.08 -0.08
C TYR A 67 -4.67 6.47 0.70
N ASN A 68 -5.51 7.35 1.27
CA ASN A 68 -6.72 7.01 2.03
C ASN A 68 -6.47 6.33 3.39
N HIS A 69 -5.83 5.15 3.40
CA HIS A 69 -5.57 4.39 4.63
C HIS A 69 -4.23 3.66 4.56
N THR A 70 -3.74 3.22 5.72
CA THR A 70 -2.54 2.37 5.80
C THR A 70 -2.89 0.96 5.33
N PRO A 71 -2.20 0.42 4.31
CA PRO A 71 -2.50 -0.90 3.75
C PRO A 71 -2.15 -2.01 4.75
N ALA A 72 -2.90 -3.09 4.70
CA ALA A 72 -2.59 -4.31 5.43
C ALA A 72 -1.34 -4.98 4.84
N VAL A 73 -0.59 -5.67 5.69
CA VAL A 73 0.59 -6.44 5.29
C VAL A 73 0.32 -7.91 5.57
N ALA A 74 0.34 -8.72 4.51
CA ALA A 74 0.20 -10.16 4.58
C ALA A 74 1.55 -10.82 4.28
N MET A 75 2.10 -11.57 5.24
CA MET A 75 3.36 -12.30 5.10
C MET A 75 3.30 -13.61 5.88
N PHE A 76 4.08 -14.59 5.47
CA PHE A 76 4.23 -15.84 6.24
C PHE A 76 5.14 -15.63 7.45
N GLY A 77 4.88 -16.34 8.56
CA GLY A 77 5.71 -16.26 9.75
C GLY A 77 7.11 -16.85 9.53
N SER A 78 7.20 -18.08 9.02
CA SER A 78 8.46 -18.81 8.83
C SER A 78 8.71 -19.25 7.38
N PHE A 79 7.68 -19.30 6.54
CA PHE A 79 7.79 -19.74 5.16
C PHE A 79 8.24 -18.60 4.24
N ALA A 80 9.56 -18.41 4.14
CA ALA A 80 10.19 -17.37 3.33
C ALA A 80 11.57 -17.82 2.83
N ARG A 81 12.32 -16.91 2.18
CA ARG A 81 13.73 -17.10 1.76
C ARG A 81 13.98 -18.14 0.65
N PHE A 82 12.93 -18.71 0.07
CA PHE A 82 13.02 -19.55 -1.14
C PHE A 82 13.12 -18.73 -2.44
N LYS A 83 12.82 -17.41 -2.37
CA LYS A 83 13.04 -16.43 -3.44
C LYS A 83 14.06 -15.39 -2.98
N ARG A 84 14.82 -14.83 -3.92
CA ARG A 84 15.76 -13.71 -3.66
C ARG A 84 15.06 -12.55 -2.96
N GLU A 85 13.91 -12.16 -3.47
CA GLU A 85 13.11 -11.02 -2.97
C GLU A 85 12.62 -11.25 -1.53
N GLY A 86 12.42 -12.51 -1.13
CA GLY A 86 12.02 -12.88 0.23
C GLY A 86 13.19 -13.21 1.17
N TYR A 87 14.44 -12.95 0.77
CA TYR A 87 15.62 -13.34 1.52
C TYR A 87 15.76 -12.58 2.85
N ARG A 88 15.34 -11.30 2.86
CA ARG A 88 15.38 -10.43 4.04
C ARG A 88 14.19 -10.62 4.99
N HIS A 89 13.42 -11.69 4.82
CA HIS A 89 12.35 -12.02 5.76
C HIS A 89 12.86 -12.29 7.17
N SER A 90 12.07 -11.87 8.16
CA SER A 90 12.30 -12.16 9.57
C SER A 90 11.03 -12.71 10.21
N THR A 91 11.17 -13.75 11.05
CA THR A 91 10.07 -14.28 11.87
C THR A 91 9.52 -13.25 12.87
N TYR A 92 10.32 -12.23 13.20
CA TYR A 92 9.91 -11.12 14.06
C TYR A 92 9.23 -9.97 13.31
N ALA A 93 9.22 -9.98 11.97
CA ALA A 93 8.66 -8.90 11.16
C ALA A 93 7.19 -8.56 11.49
N PRO A 94 6.28 -9.53 11.71
CA PRO A 94 4.90 -9.22 12.10
C PRO A 94 4.80 -8.47 13.43
N HIS A 95 5.64 -8.82 14.41
CA HIS A 95 5.64 -8.17 15.71
C HIS A 95 6.14 -6.72 15.63
N ILE A 96 7.19 -6.49 14.84
CA ILE A 96 7.73 -5.14 14.59
C ILE A 96 6.68 -4.27 13.89
N LEU A 97 6.02 -4.81 12.86
CA LEU A 97 4.97 -4.11 12.13
C LEU A 97 3.77 -3.78 13.03
N HIS A 98 3.31 -4.74 13.83
CA HIS A 98 2.25 -4.51 14.79
C HIS A 98 2.58 -3.32 15.71
N ASN A 99 3.76 -3.32 16.32
CA ASN A 99 4.15 -2.27 17.25
C ASN A 99 4.31 -0.91 16.53
N ALA A 100 4.96 -0.89 15.37
CA ALA A 100 5.24 0.35 14.64
C ALA A 100 3.98 0.99 14.04
N VAL A 101 3.04 0.18 13.53
CA VAL A 101 1.79 0.68 12.94
C VAL A 101 0.78 1.03 14.03
N TRP A 102 0.64 0.20 15.06
CA TRP A 102 -0.28 0.44 16.19
C TRP A 102 0.09 1.68 16.99
N ALA A 103 1.38 1.89 17.31
CA ALA A 103 1.84 3.07 18.04
C ALA A 103 1.43 4.39 17.34
N THR A 104 1.47 4.44 16.02
CA THR A 104 1.03 5.61 15.26
C THR A 104 -0.46 5.76 15.09
N LEU A 105 -1.23 4.66 15.07
CA LEU A 105 -2.70 4.74 15.07
C LEU A 105 -3.17 5.41 16.36
N LEU A 106 -2.60 5.02 17.50
CA LEU A 106 -2.81 5.71 18.78
C LEU A 106 -2.39 7.18 18.70
N ALA A 107 -1.21 7.50 18.17
CA ALA A 107 -0.76 8.88 18.01
C ALA A 107 -1.66 9.72 17.08
N ARG A 108 -2.27 9.10 16.04
CA ARG A 108 -3.22 9.79 15.15
C ARG A 108 -4.57 10.02 15.83
N VAL A 109 -5.06 9.06 16.62
CA VAL A 109 -6.25 9.23 17.46
C VAL A 109 -6.03 10.33 18.50
N GLN A 110 -4.84 10.39 19.11
CA GLN A 110 -4.48 11.43 20.09
C GLN A 110 -4.40 12.81 19.44
N ARG A 111 -3.71 12.95 18.30
CA ARG A 111 -3.65 14.24 17.56
C ARG A 111 -5.01 14.72 17.05
N GLY A 112 -5.93 13.81 16.72
CA GLY A 112 -7.30 14.16 16.34
C GLY A 112 -8.15 14.72 17.49
N LYS A 113 -7.76 14.51 18.76
CA LYS A 113 -8.44 15.08 19.93
C LYS A 113 -7.90 16.46 20.33
N GLU A 114 -6.64 16.77 20.00
CA GLU A 114 -6.01 18.04 20.37
C GLU A 114 -6.41 19.23 19.47
N GLY A 115 -6.99 18.98 18.30
CA GLY A 115 -7.50 20.01 17.37
C GLY A 115 -8.96 20.43 17.58
N LYS A 116 -9.55 20.15 18.75
CA LYS A 116 -10.97 20.45 19.09
C LYS A 116 -11.12 21.25 20.40
N LEU A 117 -10.18 22.14 20.70
CA LEU A 117 -10.35 23.20 21.72
C LEU A 117 -10.62 24.53 21.04
#